data_AF-A0A521LVJ4-F1
#
_entry.id   AF-A0A521LVJ4-F1
#
_cell.length_a   1.000
_cell.length_b   1.000
_cell.length_c   1.000
_cell.angle_alpha   90.00
_cell.angle_beta   90.00
_cell.angle_gamma   90.00
#
_symmetry.space_group_name_H-M   'P 1'
#
loop_
_entity.id
_entity.type
_entity.pdbx_description
1 polymer ?
#
loop_
_entity_poly.entity_id
_entity_poly.type
_entity_poly.pdbx_seq_one_letter_code
_entity_poly.pdbx_strand_id
1 'polypeptide(L)' 'MNKAVLLDELQQLTSHERLELAYGLLDSVLHDAAAPAPSDAQRRELGARLAHHRAHPDEPGVTLDEIRRKLAAG' A
#
# COMPACT_ATOMS: atom_id res chain seq x y z
N MET A 1 -5.58 19.59 -10.78
CA MET A 1 -6.96 19.23 -11.13
C MET A 1 -7.78 19.11 -9.86
N ASN A 2 -8.97 19.73 -9.77
CA ASN A 2 -9.78 19.69 -8.56
C ASN A 2 -10.63 18.41 -8.55
N LYS A 3 -10.74 17.73 -7.39
CA LYS A 3 -11.57 16.54 -7.19
C LYS A 3 -13.00 16.73 -7.72
N ALA A 4 -13.58 17.92 -7.55
CA ALA A 4 -14.92 18.22 -8.03
C ALA A 4 -15.03 18.13 -9.57
N VAL A 5 -14.02 18.60 -10.30
CA VAL A 5 -13.98 18.57 -11.77
C VAL A 5 -13.83 17.13 -12.26
N LEU A 6 -12.96 16.33 -11.62
CA LEU A 6 -12.80 14.92 -11.96
C LEU A 6 -14.10 14.11 -11.78
N LEU A 7 -14.85 14.40 -10.71
CA LEU A 7 -16.12 13.70 -10.46
C LEU A 7 -17.18 14.06 -11.50
N ASP A 8 -17.20 15.30 -11.97
CA ASP A 8 -18.10 15.75 -13.04
C ASP A 8 -17.77 15.06 -14.38
N GLU A 9 -16.48 14.96 -14.71
CA GLU A 9 -16.01 14.23 -15.89
C GLU A 9 -16.36 12.73 -15.82
N LEU A 10 -16.20 12.10 -14.66
CA LEU A 10 -16.59 10.70 -14.44
C LEU A 10 -18.10 10.46 -14.58
N GLN A 11 -18.93 11.48 -14.36
CA GLN A 11 -20.38 11.36 -14.54
C GLN A 11 -20.79 11.31 -16.02
N GLN A 12 -19.96 11.83 -16.93
CA GLN A 12 -20.19 11.77 -18.37
C GLN A 12 -19.94 10.37 -18.96
N LEU A 13 -19.23 9.51 -18.23
CA LEU A 13 -18.96 8.14 -18.63
C LEU A 13 -20.16 7.23 -18.33
N THR A 14 -20.37 6.25 -19.20
CA THR A 14 -21.28 5.15 -18.94
C THR A 14 -20.83 4.33 -17.73
N SER A 15 -21.75 3.56 -17.14
CA SER A 15 -21.40 2.66 -16.03
C SER A 15 -20.35 1.62 -16.40
N HIS A 16 -20.30 1.19 -17.66
CA HIS A 16 -19.28 0.26 -18.15
C HIS A 16 -17.90 0.93 -18.22
N GLU A 17 -17.80 2.12 -18.82
CA GLU A 17 -16.53 2.86 -18.92
C GLU A 17 -15.97 3.24 -17.54
N ARG A 18 -16.85 3.58 -16.58
CA ARG A 18 -16.42 3.82 -15.19
C ARG A 18 -15.83 2.57 -14.54
N LEU A 19 -16.39 1.39 -14.80
CA LEU A 19 -15.88 0.13 -14.27
C LEU A 19 -14.54 -0.22 -14.92
N GLU A 20 -14.42 -0.11 -16.24
CA GLU A 20 -13.17 -0.30 -16.97
C GLU A 20 -12.06 0.63 -16.45
N LEU A 21 -12.38 1.91 -16.24
CA LEU A 21 -11.44 2.87 -15.66
C LEU A 21 -11.03 2.48 -14.23
N ALA A 22 -11.98 2.04 -13.39
CA ALA A 22 -11.68 1.59 -12.04
C ALA A 22 -10.76 0.37 -12.03
N TYR A 23 -10.99 -0.61 -12.92
CA TYR A 23 -10.13 -1.77 -13.06
C TYR A 23 -8.75 -1.40 -13.60
N GLY A 24 -8.66 -0.53 -14.61
CA GLY A 24 -7.40 -0.03 -15.14
C GLY A 24 -6.59 0.74 -14.11
N LEU A 25 -7.23 1.55 -13.26
CA LEU A 25 -6.57 2.24 -12.15
C LEU A 25 -6.05 1.24 -11.10
N LEU A 26 -6.85 0.23 -10.74
CA LEU A 26 -6.41 -0.83 -9.82
C LEU A 26 -5.22 -1.61 -10.39
N ASP A 27 -5.26 -1.95 -11.67
CA ASP A 27 -4.18 -2.65 -12.37
C ASP A 27 -2.91 -1.78 -12.46
N SER A 28 -3.06 -0.47 -12.69
CA SER A 28 -1.95 0.47 -12.71
C SER A 28 -1.21 0.53 -11.37
N VAL A 29 -1.92 0.40 -10.24
CA VAL A 29 -1.32 0.35 -8.89
C VAL A 29 -0.53 -0.94 -8.69
N LEU A 30 -1.00 -2.07 -9.24
CA LEU A 30 -0.27 -3.34 -9.17
C LEU A 30 1.04 -3.30 -9.97
N HIS A 31 1.06 -2.52 -11.05
CA HIS A 31 2.21 -2.31 -11.92
C HIS A 31 2.96 -1.01 -11.60
N ASP A 32 2.57 -0.29 -10.54
CA ASP A 32 3.22 0.93 -10.14
C ASP A 32 4.59 0.58 -9.55
N ALA A 33 5.62 0.79 -10.38
CA ALA A 33 7.03 0.60 -10.03
C ALA A 33 7.51 1.52 -8.89
N ALA A 34 6.63 2.35 -8.32
CA ALA A 34 6.94 3.34 -7.31
C ALA A 34 7.44 2.77 -5.97
N ALA A 35 7.21 1.49 -5.67
CA ALA A 35 7.85 0.86 -4.52
C ALA A 35 9.20 0.25 -4.96
N PRO A 36 10.35 0.87 -4.65
CA PRO A 36 11.63 0.21 -4.89
C PRO A 36 11.63 -1.14 -4.19
N ALA A 37 12.07 -2.18 -4.90
CA ALA A 37 12.23 -3.49 -4.30
C ALA A 37 13.03 -3.36 -3.00
N PRO A 38 12.64 -4.05 -1.91
CA PRO A 38 13.35 -3.94 -0.65
C PRO A 38 14.82 -4.31 -0.85
N SER A 39 15.71 -3.48 -0.31
CA SER A 39 17.14 -3.75 -0.32
C SER A 39 17.45 -5.09 0.37
N ASP A 40 18.62 -5.66 0.11
CA ASP A 40 19.01 -6.93 0.75
C ASP A 40 19.05 -6.82 2.27
N ALA A 41 19.38 -5.65 2.81
CA ALA A 41 19.32 -5.38 4.24
C ALA A 41 17.87 -5.45 4.76
N GLN A 42 16.93 -4.83 4.05
CA GLN A 42 15.50 -4.86 4.40
C GLN A 42 14.92 -6.28 4.26
N ARG A 43 15.32 -7.04 3.24
CA ARG A 43 14.91 -8.44 3.07
C ARG A 43 15.41 -9.33 4.20
N ARG A 44 16.68 -9.17 4.63
CA ARG A 44 17.24 -9.90 5.79
C ARG A 44 16.51 -9.56 7.08
N GLU A 45 16.27 -8.28 7.33
CA GLU A 45 15.53 -7.82 8.52
C GLU A 45 14.09 -8.37 8.54
N LEU A 46 13.38 -8.31 7.41
CA LEU A 46 12.05 -8.89 7.28
C LEU A 46 12.08 -10.40 7.56
N GLY A 47 13.05 -11.12 7.00
CA GLY A 47 13.24 -12.55 7.25
C GLY A 47 13.45 -12.86 8.74
N ALA A 48 14.30 -12.08 9.43
CA ALA A 48 14.56 -12.23 10.86
C ALA A 48 13.29 -12.00 11.70
N ARG A 49 12.53 -10.95 11.40
CA ARG A 49 11.26 -10.64 12.10
C ARG A 49 10.21 -11.72 11.89
N LEU A 50 10.09 -12.24 10.67
CA LEU A 50 9.16 -13.32 10.37
C LEU A 50 9.54 -14.62 11.07
N ALA A 51 10.83 -14.96 11.11
CA ALA A 51 11.33 -16.12 11.85
C ALA A 51 11.06 -15.97 13.35
N HIS A 52 11.32 -14.78 13.92
CA HIS A 52 11.04 -14.48 15.31
C HIS A 52 9.56 -14.63 15.65
N HIS A 53 8.67 -14.06 14.85
CA HIS A 53 7.23 -14.17 15.07
C HIS A 53 6.72 -15.61 14.96
N ARG A 54 7.25 -16.41 14.02
CA ARG A 54 6.91 -17.84 13.92
C ARG A 54 7.36 -18.63 15.15
N ALA A 55 8.47 -18.25 15.78
CA ALA A 55 8.95 -18.86 17.01
C ALA A 55 8.17 -18.38 18.25
N HIS A 56 7.61 -17.17 18.21
CA HIS A 56 6.89 -16.53 19.32
C HIS A 56 5.53 -15.95 18.85
N PRO A 57 4.56 -16.82 18.50
CA PRO A 57 3.30 -16.37 17.90
C PRO A 57 2.42 -15.56 18.86
N ASP A 58 2.55 -15.79 20.17
CA ASP A 58 1.75 -15.12 21.21
C ASP A 58 2.33 -13.78 21.65
N GLU A 59 3.53 -13.42 21.17
CA GLU A 59 4.08 -12.10 21.44
C GLU A 59 3.23 -11.02 20.75
N PRO A 60 2.87 -9.95 21.48
CA PRO A 60 2.15 -8.82 20.89
C PRO A 60 2.92 -8.23 19.72
N GLY A 61 2.32 -8.28 18.53
CA GLY A 61 2.86 -7.62 17.34
C GLY A 61 2.87 -6.10 17.50
N VAL A 62 3.62 -5.43 16.62
CA VAL A 62 3.67 -3.97 16.56
C VAL A 62 2.62 -3.48 15.56
N THR A 63 1.79 -2.53 15.97
CA THR A 63 0.77 -1.95 15.08
C THR A 63 1.40 -0.95 14.10
N LEU A 64 0.74 -0.73 12.97
CA LEU A 64 1.16 0.27 11.97
C LEU A 64 1.26 1.68 12.60
N ASP A 65 0.36 2.01 13.53
CA ASP A 65 0.34 3.30 14.22
C ASP A 65 1.48 3.45 15.22
N GLU A 66 1.92 2.38 15.88
CA GLU A 66 3.13 2.38 16.70
C GLU A 66 4.39 2.59 15.88
N ILE A 67 4.47 1.97 14.71
CA ILE A 67 5.59 2.17 13.77
C ILE A 67 5.63 3.63 13.31
N ARG A 68 4.48 4.19 12.91
CA ARG A 68 4.36 5.60 12.50
C ARG A 68 4.78 6.57 13.61
N ARG A 69 4.34 6.32 14.84
CA ARG A 69 4.72 7.15 16.00
C ARG A 69 6.22 7.13 16.26
N LYS A 70 6.88 5.97 16.15
CA LYS A 70 8.34 5.86 16.33
C LYS A 70 9.11 6.61 15.24
N LEU A 71 8.65 6.54 13.99
CA LEU A 71 9.30 7.21 12.86
C LEU A 71 9.06 8.74 12.85
N ALA A 72 7.95 9.21 13.41
CA ALA A 72 7.67 10.64 13.55
C ALA A 72 8.38 11.29 14.76
N ALA A 73 8.93 10.49 15.67
CA ALA A 73 9.61 10.94 16.88
C ALA A 73 11.15 10.96 16.77
N GLY A 74 11.70 10.61 15.60
CA GLY A 74 13.13 10.67 15.28
C GLY A 74 13.38 11.59 14.09
#